data_AF-A0A954E2J4-F1
#
_entry.id   AF-A0A954E2J4-F1
#
_cell.length_a   1.000
_cell.length_b   1.000
_cell.length_c   1.000
_cell.angle_alpha   90.00
_cell.angle_beta   90.00
_cell.angle_gamma   90.00
#
_symmetry.space_group_name_H-M   'P 1'
#
loop_
_entity.id
_entity.type
_entity.pdbx_description
1 polymer ?
#
loop_
_entity_poly.entity_id
_entity_poly.type
_entity_poly.pdbx_seq_one_letter_code
_entity_poly.pdbx_strand_id
1 'polypeptide(L)'
;MSRQTASPTDLESLLRLHDAAFGRANRESRLVGALALGHPAFREDLHVSVADEATGEPLAAALVLPRRIELRGAPLSVGVLAPWGVSPAHREQGFGKRVIELAAERSRELGLAALVTIGDPDYLGPLGFGSAFDLHSVHATAERLPAESAADEWRGLVGEDLPRLVALYDRARSGVSGTEHRDACVPDWEAHAAESYALVHAPEGRVLAYVRFRVREELEVSECATADARG
;
A
#
# COMPACT_ATOMS: atom_id res chain seq x y z
N MET A 1 -16.28 -13.16 -29.05
CA MET A 1 -15.97 -11.90 -28.35
C MET A 1 -16.82 -11.89 -27.09
N SER A 2 -16.21 -11.98 -25.92
CA SER A 2 -16.91 -11.81 -24.65
C SER A 2 -17.39 -10.36 -24.56
N ARG A 3 -18.67 -10.16 -24.25
CA ARG A 3 -19.24 -8.84 -23.97
C ARG A 3 -18.92 -8.48 -22.51
N GLN A 4 -18.80 -7.19 -22.17
CA GLN A 4 -18.15 -6.73 -20.93
C GLN A 4 -18.98 -5.70 -20.20
N THR A 5 -19.09 -5.83 -18.86
CA THR A 5 -19.76 -4.83 -18.01
C THR A 5 -18.93 -4.47 -16.78
N ALA A 6 -19.13 -3.25 -16.29
CA ALA A 6 -18.82 -2.91 -14.91
C ALA A 6 -19.98 -3.43 -14.05
N SER A 7 -19.72 -4.39 -13.18
CA SER A 7 -20.74 -5.04 -12.35
C SER A 7 -20.22 -5.15 -10.92
N PRO A 8 -21.09 -5.13 -9.89
CA PRO A 8 -20.73 -5.62 -8.57
C PRO A 8 -20.16 -7.04 -8.71
N THR A 9 -18.93 -7.23 -8.27
CA THR A 9 -18.31 -8.55 -8.13
C THR A 9 -18.12 -8.80 -6.65
N ASP A 10 -18.44 -10.00 -6.20
CA ASP A 10 -18.22 -10.38 -4.80
C ASP A 10 -16.72 -10.34 -4.46
N LEU A 11 -16.42 -10.01 -3.20
CA LEU A 11 -15.04 -9.89 -2.73
C LEU A 11 -14.23 -11.17 -2.98
N GLU A 12 -14.82 -12.35 -2.77
CA GLU A 12 -14.12 -13.63 -2.92
C GLU A 12 -13.60 -13.86 -4.35
N SER A 13 -14.42 -13.54 -5.36
CA SER A 13 -14.03 -13.58 -6.77
C SER A 13 -12.92 -12.58 -7.09
N LEU A 14 -12.96 -11.38 -6.51
CA LEU A 14 -11.91 -10.38 -6.67
C LEU A 14 -10.59 -10.80 -6.01
N LEU A 15 -10.65 -11.42 -4.84
CA LEU A 15 -9.48 -11.97 -4.15
C LEU A 15 -8.79 -13.05 -5.01
N ARG A 16 -9.56 -13.97 -5.58
CA ARG A 16 -9.04 -15.00 -6.51
C ARG A 16 -8.36 -14.38 -7.73
N LEU A 17 -8.99 -13.37 -8.32
CA LEU A 17 -8.44 -12.70 -9.49
C LEU A 17 -7.11 -12.00 -9.18
N HIS A 18 -7.00 -11.33 -8.03
CA HIS A 18 -5.76 -10.67 -7.63
C HIS A 18 -4.59 -11.66 -7.53
N ASP A 19 -4.78 -12.78 -6.84
CA ASP A 19 -3.74 -13.82 -6.78
C ASP A 19 -3.38 -14.37 -8.18
N ALA A 20 -4.39 -14.61 -9.02
CA ALA A 20 -4.18 -15.11 -10.38
C ALA A 20 -3.40 -14.11 -11.26
N ALA A 21 -3.73 -12.81 -11.16
CA ALA A 21 -3.08 -11.77 -11.95
C ALA A 21 -1.59 -11.61 -11.60
N PHE A 22 -1.25 -11.75 -10.30
CA PHE A 22 0.12 -11.65 -9.79
C PHE A 22 0.90 -12.98 -9.83
N GLY A 23 0.22 -14.08 -10.21
CA GLY A 23 0.83 -15.40 -10.36
C GLY A 23 1.29 -16.02 -9.04
N ARG A 24 0.74 -15.58 -7.91
CA ARG A 24 1.10 -16.03 -6.55
C ARG A 24 -0.17 -16.20 -5.74
N ALA A 25 -0.38 -17.41 -5.22
CA ALA A 25 -1.52 -17.68 -4.36
C ALA A 25 -1.33 -17.06 -2.97
N ASN A 26 -2.44 -16.62 -2.36
CA ASN A 26 -2.55 -16.17 -0.98
C ASN A 26 -1.64 -14.98 -0.62
N ARG A 27 -1.42 -14.04 -1.54
CA ARG A 27 -0.57 -12.88 -1.26
C ARG A 27 -1.33 -11.59 -1.45
N GLU A 28 -1.67 -11.26 -2.68
CA GLU A 28 -2.46 -10.08 -2.98
C GLU A 28 -3.88 -10.23 -2.42
N SER A 29 -4.45 -11.44 -2.41
CA SER A 29 -5.73 -11.72 -1.73
C SER A 29 -5.67 -11.46 -0.23
N ARG A 30 -4.57 -11.82 0.46
CA ARG A 30 -4.41 -11.55 1.90
C ARG A 30 -4.34 -10.07 2.19
N LEU A 31 -3.60 -9.32 1.38
CA LEU A 31 -3.52 -7.86 1.50
C LEU A 31 -4.91 -7.23 1.34
N VAL A 32 -5.62 -7.56 0.26
CA VAL A 32 -6.94 -7.00 -0.01
C VAL A 32 -7.95 -7.40 1.06
N GLY A 33 -7.93 -8.66 1.52
CA GLY A 33 -8.77 -9.14 2.62
C GLY A 33 -8.48 -8.41 3.94
N ALA A 34 -7.22 -8.18 4.28
CA ALA A 34 -6.84 -7.43 5.49
C ALA A 34 -7.31 -5.96 5.43
N LEU A 35 -7.18 -5.32 4.26
CA LEU A 35 -7.71 -3.98 4.03
C LEU A 35 -9.23 -3.94 4.17
N ALA A 36 -9.93 -4.87 3.53
CA ALA A 36 -11.40 -4.96 3.58
C ALA A 36 -11.93 -5.17 5.00
N LEU A 37 -11.23 -5.95 5.83
CA LEU A 37 -11.65 -6.25 7.20
C LEU A 37 -11.27 -5.15 8.21
N GLY A 38 -10.14 -4.48 8.01
CA GLY A 38 -9.50 -3.72 9.09
C GLY A 38 -9.10 -2.29 8.77
N HIS A 39 -9.15 -1.85 7.51
CA HIS A 39 -8.71 -0.51 7.14
C HIS A 39 -9.90 0.47 7.10
N PRO A 40 -9.90 1.56 7.89
CA PRO A 40 -11.04 2.49 7.98
C PRO A 40 -11.33 3.23 6.66
N ALA A 41 -10.32 3.47 5.83
CA ALA A 41 -10.50 4.04 4.49
C ALA A 41 -10.91 3.03 3.40
N PHE A 42 -11.03 1.73 3.68
CA PHE A 42 -11.46 0.77 2.67
C PHE A 42 -12.88 1.09 2.22
N ARG A 43 -13.12 1.04 0.90
CA ARG A 43 -14.45 1.21 0.32
C ARG A 43 -14.69 0.19 -0.78
N GLU A 44 -15.82 -0.50 -0.70
CA GLU A 44 -16.23 -1.47 -1.71
C GLU A 44 -16.47 -0.82 -3.08
N ASP A 45 -16.97 0.42 -3.11
CA ASP A 45 -17.21 1.17 -4.35
C ASP A 45 -15.92 1.60 -5.10
N LEU A 46 -14.76 1.45 -4.46
CA LEU A 46 -13.43 1.68 -5.02
C LEU A 46 -12.66 0.38 -5.30
N HIS A 47 -13.29 -0.79 -5.12
CA HIS A 47 -12.79 -2.07 -5.59
C HIS A 47 -13.53 -2.46 -6.87
N VAL A 48 -13.10 -1.89 -7.99
CA VAL A 48 -13.78 -2.00 -9.28
C VAL A 48 -13.32 -3.20 -10.09
N SER A 49 -14.19 -3.70 -10.97
CA SER A 49 -13.90 -4.80 -11.87
C SER A 49 -14.50 -4.62 -13.25
N VAL A 50 -13.95 -5.36 -14.22
CA VAL A 50 -14.58 -5.65 -15.51
C VAL A 50 -14.90 -7.13 -15.53
N ALA A 51 -16.15 -7.50 -15.78
CA ALA A 51 -16.60 -8.88 -15.79
C ALA A 51 -17.07 -9.32 -17.18
N ASP A 52 -16.97 -10.63 -17.43
CA ASP A 52 -17.60 -11.30 -18.57
C ASP A 52 -19.13 -11.22 -18.43
N GLU A 53 -19.83 -10.73 -19.44
CA GLU A 53 -21.29 -10.59 -19.40
C GLU A 53 -22.05 -11.93 -19.31
N ALA A 54 -21.49 -13.01 -19.87
CA ALA A 54 -22.16 -14.30 -19.91
C ALA A 54 -21.95 -15.08 -18.61
N THR A 55 -20.78 -14.99 -18.01
CA THR A 55 -20.44 -15.78 -16.81
C THR A 55 -20.46 -14.97 -15.52
N GLY A 56 -20.34 -13.63 -15.59
CA GLY A 56 -20.14 -12.76 -14.44
C GLY A 56 -18.74 -12.84 -13.83
N GLU A 57 -17.82 -13.61 -14.44
CA GLU A 57 -16.47 -13.80 -13.92
C GLU A 57 -15.63 -12.52 -14.10
N PRO A 58 -14.89 -12.06 -13.07
CA PRO A 58 -14.06 -10.88 -13.19
C PRO A 58 -12.85 -11.16 -14.08
N LEU A 59 -12.69 -10.35 -15.12
CA LEU A 59 -11.60 -10.41 -16.10
C LEU A 59 -10.45 -9.48 -15.71
N ALA A 60 -10.75 -8.37 -15.06
CA ALA A 60 -9.79 -7.44 -14.48
C ALA A 60 -10.37 -6.79 -13.21
N ALA A 61 -9.51 -6.45 -12.26
CA ALA A 61 -9.88 -5.76 -11.03
C ALA A 61 -8.84 -4.71 -10.65
N ALA A 62 -9.29 -3.67 -9.97
CA ALA A 62 -8.45 -2.65 -9.38
C ALA A 62 -9.02 -2.19 -8.04
N LEU A 63 -8.17 -2.11 -7.03
CA LEU A 63 -8.48 -1.50 -5.74
C LEU A 63 -7.88 -0.09 -5.69
N VAL A 64 -8.68 0.88 -5.28
CA VAL A 64 -8.22 2.21 -4.87
C VAL A 64 -8.45 2.36 -3.38
N LEU A 65 -7.38 2.63 -2.62
CA LEU A 65 -7.46 2.99 -1.21
C LEU A 65 -7.36 4.52 -1.07
N PRO A 66 -8.42 5.23 -0.66
CA PRO A 66 -8.34 6.65 -0.35
C PRO A 66 -7.33 6.93 0.76
N ARG A 67 -6.41 7.85 0.50
CA ARG A 67 -5.39 8.32 1.42
C ARG A 67 -5.37 9.85 1.45
N ARG A 68 -4.62 10.39 2.39
CA ARG A 68 -4.31 11.81 2.46
C ARG A 68 -2.81 11.98 2.45
N ILE A 69 -2.31 12.92 1.67
CA ILE A 69 -0.88 13.28 1.64
C ILE A 69 -0.71 14.77 1.91
N GLU A 70 0.40 15.17 2.50
CA GLU A 70 0.83 16.56 2.62
C GLU A 70 1.52 16.99 1.33
N LEU A 71 0.98 17.99 0.62
CA LEU A 71 1.59 18.55 -0.58
C LEU A 71 1.80 20.05 -0.38
N ARG A 72 3.07 20.47 -0.31
CA ARG A 72 3.45 21.89 -0.07
C ARG A 72 2.74 22.52 1.14
N GLY A 73 2.56 21.74 2.21
CA GLY A 73 1.91 22.18 3.46
C GLY A 73 0.38 22.21 3.42
N ALA A 74 -0.24 21.61 2.41
CA ALA A 74 -1.68 21.42 2.34
C ALA A 74 -2.04 19.93 2.19
N PRO A 75 -3.03 19.44 2.95
CA PRO A 75 -3.50 18.08 2.80
C PRO A 75 -4.24 17.91 1.46
N LEU A 76 -3.91 16.84 0.75
CA LEU A 76 -4.54 16.44 -0.50
C LEU A 76 -5.10 15.02 -0.37
N SER A 77 -6.36 14.82 -0.74
CA SER A 77 -6.92 13.47 -0.81
C SER A 77 -6.55 12.82 -2.15
N VAL A 78 -5.95 11.64 -2.08
CA VAL A 78 -5.47 10.86 -3.23
C VAL A 78 -5.94 9.42 -3.11
N GLY A 79 -5.93 8.66 -4.19
CA GLY A 79 -6.18 7.23 -4.19
C GLY A 79 -4.91 6.44 -4.45
N VAL A 80 -4.56 5.50 -3.58
CA VAL A 80 -3.52 4.51 -3.86
C VAL A 80 -4.15 3.40 -4.69
N LEU A 81 -3.79 3.34 -5.98
CA LEU A 81 -4.28 2.34 -6.94
C LEU A 81 -3.39 1.10 -6.87
N ALA A 82 -3.73 0.18 -5.96
CA ALA A 82 -3.13 -1.15 -5.86
C ALA A 82 -3.93 -2.05 -4.89
N PRO A 83 -3.96 -3.40 -5.11
CA PRO A 83 -3.49 -4.06 -6.32
C PRO A 83 -4.47 -3.85 -7.48
N TRP A 84 -3.96 -3.99 -8.70
CA TRP A 84 -4.77 -4.09 -9.91
C TRP A 84 -4.16 -5.12 -10.85
N GLY A 85 -4.99 -5.76 -11.68
CA GLY A 85 -4.52 -6.83 -12.53
C GLY A 85 -5.60 -7.38 -13.46
N VAL A 86 -5.13 -8.16 -14.43
CA VAL A 86 -5.97 -8.84 -15.45
C VAL A 86 -5.76 -10.34 -15.32
N SER A 87 -6.84 -11.09 -15.47
CA SER A 87 -6.81 -12.55 -15.56
C SER A 87 -5.77 -12.98 -16.60
N PRO A 88 -4.90 -13.97 -16.31
CA PRO A 88 -3.85 -14.40 -17.24
C PRO A 88 -4.37 -14.76 -18.64
N ALA A 89 -5.57 -15.36 -18.74
CA ALA A 89 -6.19 -15.74 -20.00
C ALA A 89 -6.68 -14.54 -20.84
N HIS A 90 -6.72 -13.34 -20.25
CA HIS A 90 -7.35 -12.15 -20.83
C HIS A 90 -6.38 -10.97 -20.99
N ARG A 91 -5.07 -11.20 -20.86
CA ARG A 91 -4.06 -10.15 -21.06
C ARG A 91 -4.06 -9.66 -22.51
N GLU A 92 -3.54 -8.44 -22.71
CA GLU A 92 -3.39 -7.80 -24.04
C GLU A 92 -4.72 -7.55 -24.80
N GLN A 93 -5.87 -7.68 -24.12
CA GLN A 93 -7.20 -7.43 -24.69
C GLN A 93 -7.82 -6.09 -24.24
N GLY A 94 -7.02 -5.21 -23.63
CA GLY A 94 -7.45 -3.88 -23.20
C GLY A 94 -8.11 -3.81 -21.81
N PHE A 95 -8.35 -4.94 -21.15
CA PHE A 95 -9.01 -4.97 -19.84
C PHE A 95 -8.28 -4.21 -18.72
N GLY A 96 -6.94 -4.23 -18.72
CA GLY A 96 -6.15 -3.50 -17.72
C GLY A 96 -6.34 -1.99 -17.84
N LYS A 97 -6.32 -1.45 -19.07
CA LYS A 97 -6.64 -0.05 -19.34
C LYS A 97 -8.07 0.27 -18.88
N ARG A 98 -9.03 -0.57 -19.26
CA ARG A 98 -10.44 -0.34 -18.93
C ARG A 98 -10.69 -0.30 -17.42
N VAL A 99 -10.09 -1.21 -16.64
CA VAL A 99 -10.30 -1.23 -15.19
C VAL A 99 -9.64 -0.04 -14.48
N ILE A 100 -8.50 0.44 -14.98
CA ILE A 100 -7.85 1.65 -14.46
C ILE A 100 -8.70 2.89 -14.78
N GLU A 101 -9.26 2.99 -15.98
CA GLU A 101 -10.18 4.09 -16.35
C GLU A 101 -11.42 4.10 -15.45
N LEU A 102 -12.02 2.93 -15.19
CA LEU A 102 -13.14 2.79 -14.25
C LEU A 102 -12.75 3.23 -12.84
N ALA A 103 -11.58 2.83 -12.35
CA ALA A 103 -11.08 3.24 -11.04
C ALA A 103 -10.89 4.75 -10.96
N ALA A 104 -10.37 5.38 -12.02
CA ALA A 104 -10.19 6.83 -12.12
C ALA A 104 -11.52 7.59 -12.20
N GLU A 105 -12.51 7.05 -12.92
CA GLU A 105 -13.89 7.57 -12.95
C GLU A 105 -14.50 7.59 -11.54
N ARG A 106 -14.48 6.45 -10.83
CA ARG A 106 -15.00 6.35 -9.45
C ARG A 106 -14.25 7.26 -8.48
N SER A 107 -12.94 7.32 -8.59
CA SER A 107 -12.10 8.20 -7.76
C SER A 107 -12.48 9.67 -7.93
N ARG A 108 -12.76 10.10 -9.16
CA ARG A 108 -13.17 11.47 -9.45
C ARG A 108 -14.56 11.79 -8.90
N GLU A 109 -15.51 10.85 -9.01
CA GLU A 109 -16.84 10.99 -8.43
C GLU A 109 -16.79 11.17 -6.90
N LEU A 110 -15.81 10.54 -6.25
CA LEU A 110 -15.56 10.65 -4.80
C LEU A 110 -14.64 11.82 -4.41
N GLY A 111 -14.23 12.65 -5.37
CA GLY A 111 -13.42 13.84 -5.11
C GLY A 111 -11.95 13.58 -4.78
N LEU A 112 -11.42 12.40 -5.12
CA LEU A 112 -9.97 12.15 -5.03
C LEU A 112 -9.24 12.99 -6.09
N ALA A 113 -8.22 13.72 -5.66
CA ALA A 113 -7.53 14.68 -6.52
C ALA A 113 -6.56 14.02 -7.51
N ALA A 114 -6.03 12.84 -7.16
CA ALA A 114 -5.10 12.08 -7.99
C ALA A 114 -5.13 10.58 -7.63
N LEU A 115 -4.65 9.76 -8.55
CA LEU A 115 -4.28 8.38 -8.29
C LEU A 115 -2.76 8.25 -8.23
N VAL A 116 -2.26 7.48 -7.25
CA VAL A 116 -0.85 7.14 -7.09
C VAL A 116 -0.72 5.63 -7.18
N THR A 117 0.24 5.15 -7.96
CA THR A 117 0.52 3.72 -8.12
C THR A 117 2.02 3.52 -8.41
N ILE A 118 2.47 2.27 -8.30
CA ILE A 118 3.80 1.85 -8.74
C ILE A 118 3.58 0.91 -9.92
N GLY A 119 4.23 1.19 -11.05
CA GLY A 119 4.13 0.34 -12.23
C GLY A 119 5.01 0.83 -13.37
N ASP A 120 4.87 0.18 -14.51
CA ASP A 120 5.64 0.45 -15.73
C ASP A 120 5.22 1.80 -16.36
N PRO A 121 6.14 2.78 -16.50
CA PRO A 121 5.87 4.05 -17.15
C PRO A 121 5.38 3.93 -18.61
N ASP A 122 5.84 2.92 -19.36
CA ASP A 122 5.44 2.74 -20.76
C ASP A 122 3.98 2.28 -20.87
N TYR A 123 3.50 1.56 -19.85
CA TYR A 123 2.11 1.14 -19.74
C TYR A 123 1.21 2.24 -19.17
N LEU A 124 1.64 2.88 -18.07
CA LEU A 124 0.82 3.84 -17.31
C LEU A 124 0.85 5.26 -17.90
N GLY A 125 1.93 5.66 -18.56
CA GLY A 125 2.08 6.97 -19.19
C GLY A 125 0.95 7.32 -20.16
N PRO A 126 0.60 6.44 -21.12
CA PRO A 126 -0.56 6.63 -22.01
C PRO A 126 -1.91 6.75 -21.29
N LEU A 127 -2.00 6.34 -20.02
CA LEU A 127 -3.20 6.46 -19.17
C LEU A 127 -3.21 7.76 -18.34
N GLY A 128 -2.22 8.64 -18.53
CA GLY A 128 -2.13 9.94 -17.87
C GLY A 128 -1.34 9.94 -16.57
N PHE A 129 -0.65 8.84 -16.22
CA PHE A 129 0.25 8.81 -15.08
C PHE A 129 1.60 9.44 -15.45
N GLY A 130 2.23 10.08 -14.47
CA GLY A 130 3.59 10.61 -14.57
C GLY A 130 4.39 10.30 -13.32
N SER A 131 5.71 10.51 -13.38
CA SER A 131 6.56 10.38 -12.20
C SER A 131 6.15 11.40 -11.13
N ALA A 132 5.99 10.93 -9.90
CA ALA A 132 5.62 11.76 -8.75
C ALA A 132 6.63 11.68 -7.60
N PHE A 133 7.42 10.60 -7.52
CA PHE A 133 8.35 10.33 -6.43
C PHE A 133 9.63 9.70 -6.97
N ASP A 134 10.78 10.10 -6.41
CA ASP A 134 12.03 9.38 -6.58
C ASP A 134 12.16 8.33 -5.48
N LEU A 135 12.56 7.11 -5.86
CA LEU A 135 12.88 6.03 -4.93
C LEU A 135 14.40 5.85 -4.89
N HIS A 136 14.98 6.05 -3.72
CA HIS A 136 16.39 5.80 -3.46
C HIS A 136 16.55 4.57 -2.56
N SER A 137 17.45 3.66 -2.93
CA SER A 137 17.87 2.55 -2.08
C SER A 137 19.32 2.73 -1.63
N VAL A 138 19.60 2.33 -0.40
CA VAL A 138 20.95 2.34 0.17
C VAL A 138 21.29 0.91 0.58
N HIS A 139 22.43 0.40 0.12
CA HIS A 139 22.94 -0.91 0.47
C HIS A 139 24.23 -0.75 1.29
N ALA A 140 24.30 -1.43 2.43
CA ALA A 140 25.46 -1.44 3.31
C ALA A 140 25.68 -2.83 3.88
N THR A 141 26.95 -3.20 4.09
CA THR A 141 27.30 -4.40 4.84
C THR A 141 27.23 -4.13 6.34
N ALA A 142 26.96 -5.16 7.14
CA ALA A 142 26.88 -5.03 8.61
C ALA A 142 28.15 -4.42 9.22
N GLU A 143 29.32 -4.68 8.64
CA GLU A 143 30.61 -4.11 9.06
C GLU A 143 30.69 -2.58 8.96
N ARG A 144 29.84 -1.95 8.14
CA ARG A 144 29.75 -0.49 7.99
C ARG A 144 28.75 0.14 8.95
N LEU A 145 27.96 -0.66 9.66
CA LEU A 145 27.03 -0.15 10.64
C LEU A 145 27.79 0.29 11.91
N PRO A 146 27.31 1.32 12.63
CA PRO A 146 27.86 1.67 13.93
C PRO A 146 27.89 0.47 14.87
N ALA A 147 28.85 0.46 15.80
CA ALA A 147 28.88 -0.56 16.84
C ALA A 147 27.56 -0.55 17.63
N GLU A 148 27.10 -1.73 18.01
CA GLU A 148 25.89 -1.92 18.80
C GLU A 148 25.99 -1.14 20.13
N SER A 149 25.02 -0.27 20.41
CA SER A 149 24.84 0.30 21.74
C SER A 149 24.26 -0.75 22.69
N ALA A 150 24.28 -0.49 24.00
CA ALA A 150 23.65 -1.39 24.96
C ALA A 150 22.22 -1.75 24.51
N ALA A 151 21.82 -3.02 24.72
CA ALA A 151 20.56 -3.56 24.25
C ALA A 151 19.37 -2.73 24.76
N ASP A 152 18.97 -1.80 23.93
CA ASP A 152 17.79 -0.96 24.07
C ASP A 152 16.54 -1.84 24.05
N GLU A 153 15.48 -1.44 24.77
CA GLU A 153 14.23 -2.20 24.93
C GLU A 153 13.41 -2.24 23.62
N TRP A 154 13.92 -2.98 22.62
CA TRP A 154 13.22 -3.29 21.38
C TRP A 154 12.26 -4.46 21.58
N ARG A 155 11.03 -4.30 21.11
CA ARG A 155 10.00 -5.32 21.18
C ARG A 155 9.10 -5.29 19.95
N GLY A 156 8.30 -6.35 19.79
CA GLY A 156 7.24 -6.37 18.78
C GLY A 156 6.24 -5.24 18.99
N LEU A 157 5.68 -4.77 17.86
CA LEU A 157 4.56 -3.83 17.83
C LEU A 157 3.36 -4.40 18.59
N VAL A 158 2.73 -3.59 19.45
CA VAL A 158 1.42 -3.88 20.04
C VAL A 158 0.42 -2.78 19.70
N GLY A 159 -0.88 -3.08 19.78
CA GLY A 159 -1.94 -2.13 19.38
C GLY A 159 -1.90 -0.80 20.15
N GLU A 160 -1.43 -0.81 21.39
CA GLU A 160 -1.28 0.38 22.25
C GLU A 160 -0.21 1.37 21.72
N ASP A 161 0.69 0.92 20.85
CA ASP A 161 1.71 1.76 20.24
C ASP A 161 1.16 2.61 19.08
N LEU A 162 0.10 2.17 18.41
CA LEU A 162 -0.32 2.75 17.12
C LEU A 162 -0.53 4.28 17.17
N PRO A 163 -1.23 4.86 18.17
CA PRO A 163 -1.35 6.32 18.24
C PRO A 163 -0.01 7.03 18.45
N ARG A 164 0.92 6.41 19.17
CA ARG A 164 2.27 6.95 19.42
C ARG A 164 3.15 6.87 18.18
N LEU A 165 3.01 5.81 17.40
CA LEU A 165 3.70 5.66 16.12
C LEU A 165 3.24 6.68 15.09
N VAL A 166 1.92 6.95 14.99
CA VAL A 166 1.39 8.03 14.14
C VAL A 166 2.02 9.37 14.53
N ALA A 167 1.98 9.73 15.82
CA ALA A 167 2.56 10.98 16.29
C ALA A 167 4.09 11.08 16.06
N LEU A 168 4.81 9.95 16.16
CA LEU A 168 6.23 9.90 15.87
C LEU A 168 6.53 10.07 14.38
N TYR A 169 5.79 9.38 13.52
CA TYR A 169 5.91 9.49 12.07
C TYR A 169 5.60 10.91 11.58
N ASP A 170 4.49 11.51 12.03
CA ASP A 170 4.09 12.86 11.64
C ASP A 170 5.16 13.89 12.04
N ARG A 171 5.75 13.73 13.22
CA ARG A 171 6.87 14.58 13.66
C ARG A 171 8.12 14.35 12.81
N ALA A 172 8.51 13.10 12.57
CA ALA A 172 9.71 12.75 11.81
C ALA A 172 9.63 13.15 10.33
N ARG A 173 8.41 13.25 9.78
CA ARG A 173 8.13 13.64 8.40
C ARG A 173 7.55 15.05 8.26
N SER A 174 7.54 15.83 9.34
CA SER A 174 6.99 17.17 9.33
C SER A 174 7.67 18.05 8.27
N GLY A 175 6.87 18.72 7.44
CA GLY A 175 7.35 19.57 6.35
C GLY A 175 7.85 18.84 5.11
N VAL A 176 7.85 17.50 5.09
CA VAL A 176 8.21 16.72 3.90
C VAL A 176 7.00 16.58 2.98
N SER A 177 7.06 17.22 1.83
CA SER A 177 6.02 17.11 0.80
C SER A 177 5.95 15.69 0.23
N GLY A 178 4.75 15.19 0.00
CA GLY A 178 4.47 13.81 -0.40
C GLY A 178 4.26 12.84 0.76
N THR A 179 4.37 13.30 2.01
CA THR A 179 4.16 12.46 3.20
C THR A 179 2.70 12.06 3.31
N GLU A 180 2.45 10.77 3.47
CA GLU A 180 1.12 10.21 3.69
C GLU A 180 0.71 10.32 5.15
N HIS A 181 -0.53 10.72 5.42
CA HIS A 181 -1.11 10.57 6.75
C HIS A 181 -1.50 9.10 6.99
N ARG A 182 -1.12 8.58 8.15
CA ARG A 182 -1.46 7.22 8.56
C ARG A 182 -2.50 7.19 9.65
N ASP A 183 -3.34 6.17 9.58
CA ASP A 183 -4.31 5.87 10.62
C ASP A 183 -3.66 5.02 11.71
N ALA A 184 -4.16 5.15 12.94
CA ALA A 184 -3.79 4.26 14.05
C ALA A 184 -4.50 2.90 13.91
N CYS A 185 -4.30 2.22 12.77
CA CYS A 185 -4.93 0.95 12.45
C CYS A 185 -3.86 -0.09 12.09
N VAL A 186 -4.14 -1.37 12.37
CA VAL A 186 -3.20 -2.46 12.10
C VAL A 186 -2.72 -2.47 10.64
N PRO A 187 -3.59 -2.30 9.62
CA PRO A 187 -3.14 -2.40 8.24
C PRO A 187 -2.07 -1.38 7.80
N ASP A 188 -1.99 -0.21 8.46
CA ASP A 188 -0.99 0.83 8.14
C ASP A 188 0.40 0.55 8.74
N TRP A 189 0.44 -0.20 9.84
CA TRP A 189 1.64 -0.34 10.68
C TRP A 189 2.22 -1.74 10.66
N GLU A 190 1.38 -2.77 10.63
CA GLU A 190 1.84 -4.13 10.43
C GLU A 190 2.19 -4.38 8.96
N ALA A 191 3.07 -5.35 8.74
CA ALA A 191 3.45 -5.75 7.40
C ALA A 191 2.71 -7.03 7.01
N HIS A 192 1.89 -6.95 5.96
CA HIS A 192 1.04 -8.07 5.49
C HIS A 192 1.78 -9.09 4.62
N ALA A 193 3.04 -8.80 4.29
CA ALA A 193 3.89 -9.70 3.53
C ALA A 193 4.59 -10.68 4.48
N ALA A 194 4.80 -11.91 4.01
CA ALA A 194 5.64 -12.87 4.71
C ALA A 194 7.01 -12.26 5.05
N GLU A 195 7.59 -12.72 6.16
CA GLU A 195 8.94 -12.35 6.59
C GLU A 195 9.13 -10.84 6.81
N SER A 196 8.02 -10.14 7.10
CA SER A 196 8.03 -8.71 7.39
C SER A 196 7.69 -8.48 8.85
N TYR A 197 8.42 -7.57 9.49
CA TYR A 197 8.40 -7.35 10.93
C TYR A 197 8.32 -5.86 11.24
N ALA A 198 7.75 -5.54 12.40
CA ALA A 198 7.79 -4.21 12.99
C ALA A 198 8.31 -4.32 14.42
N LEU A 199 9.38 -3.58 14.72
CA LEU A 199 9.91 -3.44 16.07
C LEU A 199 9.76 -2.00 16.53
N VAL A 200 9.51 -1.86 17.83
CA VAL A 200 9.37 -0.58 18.52
C VAL A 200 10.41 -0.51 19.62
N HIS A 201 11.16 0.59 19.65
CA HIS A 201 12.04 0.94 20.76
C HIS A 201 11.23 1.73 21.78
N ALA A 202 10.99 1.13 22.95
CA ALA A 202 10.08 1.69 23.94
C ALA A 202 10.57 1.57 25.39
N PRO A 203 11.72 2.18 25.75
CA PRO A 203 12.26 2.12 27.10
C PRO A 203 11.29 2.74 28.10
N GLU A 204 11.07 2.05 29.22
CA GLU A 204 10.13 2.48 30.27
C GLU A 204 8.70 2.76 29.73
N GLY A 205 8.33 2.11 28.62
CA GLY A 205 7.02 2.28 27.96
C GLY A 205 6.90 3.53 27.09
N ARG A 206 7.97 4.32 26.90
CA ARG A 206 7.97 5.49 26.02
C ARG A 206 8.44 5.11 24.61
N VAL A 207 7.53 5.16 23.63
CA VAL A 207 7.87 4.93 22.22
C VAL A 207 8.82 6.02 21.70
N LEU A 208 10.04 5.62 21.33
CA LEU A 208 11.11 6.50 20.89
C LEU A 208 11.48 6.30 19.42
N ALA A 209 11.54 5.05 18.98
CA ALA A 209 11.81 4.71 17.60
C ALA A 209 10.97 3.51 17.16
N TYR A 210 10.87 3.34 15.84
CA TYR A 210 10.38 2.11 15.27
C TYR A 210 11.13 1.79 13.97
N VAL A 211 11.14 0.51 13.63
CA VAL A 211 11.67 0.02 12.36
C VAL A 211 10.71 -1.03 11.79
N ARG A 212 10.42 -0.90 10.50
CA ARG A 212 9.70 -1.89 9.70
C ARG A 212 10.69 -2.45 8.69
N PHE A 213 10.80 -3.75 8.65
CA PHE A 213 11.81 -4.42 7.84
C PHE A 213 11.35 -5.79 7.37
N ARG A 214 12.08 -6.35 6.42
CA ARG A 214 11.94 -7.73 5.97
C ARG A 214 13.25 -8.47 6.14
N VAL A 215 13.15 -9.77 6.38
CA VAL A 215 14.32 -10.66 6.46
C VAL A 215 14.16 -11.72 5.39
N ARG A 216 15.04 -11.67 4.38
CA ARG A 216 15.14 -12.71 3.34
C ARG A 216 16.58 -13.21 3.29
N GLU A 217 17.20 -13.16 2.11
CA GLU A 217 18.66 -13.29 1.96
C GLU A 217 19.40 -12.10 2.61
N GLU A 218 18.74 -10.94 2.67
CA GLU A 218 19.24 -9.71 3.30
C GLU A 218 18.19 -9.11 4.25
N LEU A 219 18.62 -8.17 5.12
CA LEU A 219 17.73 -7.35 5.94
C LEU A 219 17.35 -6.08 5.16
N GLU A 220 16.08 -5.95 4.80
CA GLU A 220 15.53 -4.83 4.04
C GLU A 220 14.73 -3.91 4.98
N VAL A 221 15.26 -2.75 5.35
CA VAL A 221 14.47 -1.74 6.08
C VAL A 221 13.55 -1.02 5.10
N SER A 222 12.23 -1.15 5.30
CA SER A 222 11.22 -0.47 4.47
C SER A 222 10.85 0.90 5.04
N GLU A 223 10.94 1.07 6.35
CA GLU A 223 10.66 2.33 7.03
C GLU A 223 11.28 2.34 8.43
N CYS A 224 11.76 3.50 8.87
CA CYS A 224 12.06 3.75 10.27
C CYS A 224 11.79 5.22 10.62
N ALA A 225 11.60 5.48 11.91
CA ALA A 225 11.60 6.82 12.46
C ALA A 225 12.12 6.78 13.91
N THR A 226 12.67 7.90 14.37
CA THR A 226 13.13 8.12 15.74
C THR A 226 12.71 9.51 16.20
N ALA A 227 12.54 9.68 17.51
CA ALA A 227 12.14 10.93 18.12
C ALA A 227 13.25 11.99 18.06
N ASP A 228 14.52 11.57 18.06
CA ASP A 228 15.68 12.45 17.95
C ASP A 228 16.91 11.74 17.35
N ALA A 229 18.02 12.45 17.16
CA ALA A 229 19.22 11.87 16.55
C ALA A 229 19.93 10.80 17.41
N ARG A 230 19.48 10.56 18.64
CA ARG A 230 20.06 9.62 19.60
C ARG A 230 19.24 8.35 19.79
N GLY A 231 18.03 8.27 19.23
CA GLY A 231 17.16 7.09 19.35
C GLY A 231 15.96 7.34 20.23
#